data_AF-A0AAV8E0A7-F1
#
_entry.id   AF-A0AAV8E0A7-F1
#
_cell.length_a   1.000
_cell.length_b   1.000
_cell.length_c   1.000
_cell.angle_alpha   90.00
_cell.angle_beta   90.00
_cell.angle_gamma   90.00
#
_symmetry.space_group_name_H-M   'P 1'
#
loop_
_entity.id
_entity.type
_entity.pdbx_description
1 polymer ?
#
loop_
_entity_poly.entity_id
_entity_poly.type
_entity_poly.pdbx_seq_one_letter_code
_entity_poly.pdbx_strand_id
1 'polypeptide(L)'
;MDIALLEVLREQQLKGLKDDRTFHAEAYMVAIESLNAKFHIKITREKVLNRLKTLKDTMNLAIQALKNSGFTWKESTKKIQAGPQVWDDLIKANPKMRRIRDKEIPNLDLLRDIFEPDRANGVKGNTPKDRLQ
;
A
#
# COMPACT_ATOMS: atom_id res chain seq x y z
N MET A 1 -10.30 -10.23 3.83
CA MET A 1 -9.24 -10.84 3.00
C MET A 1 -8.05 -9.93 2.80
N ASP A 2 -8.22 -8.64 2.51
CA ASP A 2 -7.10 -7.71 2.26
C ASP A 2 -6.08 -7.63 3.39
N ILE A 3 -6.55 -7.51 4.64
CA ILE A 3 -5.66 -7.48 5.80
C ILE A 3 -4.80 -8.74 5.85
N ALA A 4 -5.42 -9.93 5.74
CA ALA A 4 -4.70 -11.20 5.71
C ALA A 4 -3.70 -11.29 4.53
N LEU A 5 -4.05 -10.79 3.35
CA LEU A 5 -3.12 -10.73 2.22
C LEU A 5 -1.90 -9.86 2.55
N LEU A 6 -2.14 -8.68 3.14
CA LEU A 6 -1.08 -7.73 3.47
C LEU A 6 -0.21 -8.21 4.63
N GLU A 7 -0.78 -8.86 5.64
CA GLU A 7 -0.04 -9.47 6.74
C GLU A 7 0.94 -10.53 6.24
N VAL A 8 0.47 -11.47 5.38
CA VAL A 8 1.35 -12.49 4.81
C VAL A 8 2.46 -11.86 3.97
N LEU A 9 2.13 -10.86 3.14
CA LEU A 9 3.14 -10.16 2.35
C LEU A 9 4.15 -9.39 3.21
N ARG A 10 3.70 -8.77 4.30
CA ARG A 10 4.58 -8.11 5.28
C ARG A 10 5.57 -9.11 5.88
N GLU A 11 5.09 -10.30 6.27
CA GLU A 11 5.98 -11.36 6.74
C GLU A 11 6.99 -11.79 5.68
N GLN A 12 6.60 -11.87 4.40
CA GLN A 12 7.54 -12.20 3.33
C GLN A 12 8.56 -11.08 3.09
N GLN A 13 8.17 -9.80 3.25
CA GLN A 13 9.10 -8.67 3.23
C GLN A 13 10.16 -8.81 4.34
N LEU A 14 9.75 -9.17 5.56
CA LEU A 14 10.68 -9.40 6.68
C LEU A 14 11.63 -10.58 6.43
N LYS A 15 11.25 -11.52 5.57
CA LYS A 15 12.10 -12.64 5.12
C LYS A 15 13.03 -12.26 3.95
N GLY A 16 13.04 -11.01 3.52
CA GLY A 16 13.86 -10.56 2.39
C GLY A 16 13.30 -10.93 1.01
N LEU A 17 12.06 -11.41 0.92
CA LEU A 17 11.41 -11.78 -0.36
C LEU A 17 10.77 -10.60 -1.08
N LYS A 18 11.32 -9.40 -0.87
CA LYS A 18 10.89 -8.15 -1.49
C LYS A 18 12.10 -7.29 -1.82
N ASP A 19 12.23 -6.96 -3.09
CA ASP A 19 13.14 -5.91 -3.56
C ASP A 19 12.49 -4.53 -3.35
N ASP A 20 13.17 -3.45 -3.71
CA ASP A 20 12.69 -2.06 -3.53
C ASP A 20 11.20 -1.86 -3.85
N ARG A 21 10.71 -2.46 -4.94
CA ARG A 21 9.35 -2.22 -5.47
C ARG A 21 8.48 -3.46 -5.62
N THR A 22 9.07 -4.66 -5.62
CA THR A 22 8.39 -5.87 -6.07
C THR A 22 8.71 -7.06 -5.18
N PHE A 23 7.68 -7.85 -4.85
CA PHE A 23 7.84 -9.12 -4.17
C PHE A 23 8.34 -10.21 -5.12
N HIS A 24 9.13 -11.14 -4.59
CA HIS A 24 9.55 -12.34 -5.31
C HIS A 24 8.35 -13.25 -5.60
N ALA A 25 8.50 -14.16 -6.56
CA ALA A 25 7.42 -15.07 -6.95
C ALA A 25 6.93 -15.97 -5.80
N GLU A 26 7.86 -16.39 -4.95
CA GLU A 26 7.64 -17.20 -3.74
C GLU A 26 6.72 -16.50 -2.75
N ALA A 27 6.90 -15.18 -2.55
CA ALA A 27 6.06 -14.42 -1.63
C ALA A 27 4.59 -14.40 -2.06
N TYR A 28 4.33 -14.29 -3.36
CA TYR A 28 2.97 -14.38 -3.89
C TYR A 28 2.39 -15.79 -3.75
N MET A 29 3.21 -16.84 -3.91
CA MET A 29 2.77 -18.23 -3.76
C MET A 29 2.32 -18.49 -2.32
N VAL A 30 3.14 -18.11 -1.33
CA VAL A 30 2.81 -18.24 0.09
C VAL A 30 1.53 -17.47 0.45
N ALA A 31 1.37 -16.26 -0.09
CA ALA A 31 0.15 -15.47 0.10
C ALA A 31 -1.10 -16.18 -0.47
N ILE A 32 -1.00 -16.75 -1.68
CA ILE A 32 -2.11 -17.47 -2.32
C ILE A 32 -2.49 -18.72 -1.50
N GLU A 33 -1.51 -19.52 -1.10
CA GLU A 33 -1.72 -20.73 -0.31
C GLU A 33 -2.34 -20.41 1.04
N SER A 34 -1.81 -19.39 1.73
CA SER A 34 -2.33 -18.94 3.03
C SER A 34 -3.77 -18.44 2.94
N LEU A 35 -4.11 -17.67 1.89
CA LEU A 35 -5.47 -17.20 1.68
C LEU A 35 -6.43 -18.34 1.32
N ASN A 36 -6.01 -19.27 0.46
CA ASN A 36 -6.83 -20.42 0.09
C ASN A 36 -7.13 -21.31 1.29
N ALA A 37 -6.13 -21.57 2.14
CA ALA A 37 -6.29 -22.34 3.36
C ALA A 37 -7.20 -21.64 4.37
N LYS A 38 -6.98 -20.33 4.62
CA LYS A 38 -7.71 -19.56 5.63
C LYS A 38 -9.17 -19.29 5.27
N PHE A 39 -9.46 -19.05 3.99
CA PHE A 39 -10.80 -18.65 3.54
C PHE A 39 -11.54 -19.76 2.79
N HIS A 40 -10.93 -20.94 2.59
CA HIS A 40 -11.49 -22.05 1.82
C HIS A 40 -11.91 -21.64 0.40
N ILE A 41 -11.04 -20.89 -0.28
CA ILE A 41 -11.26 -20.38 -1.64
C ILE A 41 -10.16 -20.84 -2.60
N LYS A 42 -10.35 -20.57 -3.89
CA LYS A 42 -9.32 -20.71 -4.93
C LYS A 42 -9.03 -19.34 -5.57
N ILE A 43 -8.08 -18.61 -5.00
CA ILE A 43 -7.56 -17.37 -5.56
C ILE A 43 -6.41 -17.67 -6.52
N THR A 44 -6.37 -16.93 -7.64
CA THR A 44 -5.28 -17.00 -8.61
C THR A 44 -4.28 -15.88 -8.35
N ARG A 45 -3.04 -16.05 -8.84
CA ARG A 45 -2.02 -15.01 -8.79
C ARG A 45 -2.50 -13.71 -9.42
N GLU A 46 -3.18 -13.77 -10.55
CA GLU A 46 -3.74 -12.61 -11.23
C GLU A 46 -4.73 -11.84 -10.33
N LYS A 47 -5.64 -12.55 -9.63
CA LYS A 47 -6.58 -11.92 -8.68
C LYS A 47 -5.85 -11.22 -7.53
N VAL A 48 -4.77 -11.83 -7.00
CA VAL A 48 -3.93 -11.20 -5.97
C VAL A 48 -3.27 -9.93 -6.50
N LEU A 49 -2.66 -9.97 -7.68
CA LEU A 49 -1.99 -8.81 -8.28
C LEU A 49 -2.98 -7.67 -8.58
N ASN A 50 -4.15 -7.99 -9.13
CA ASN A 50 -5.21 -7.02 -9.40
C ASN A 50 -5.73 -6.38 -8.09
N ARG A 51 -5.84 -7.18 -7.01
CA ARG A 51 -6.24 -6.65 -5.71
C ARG A 51 -5.18 -5.73 -5.14
N LEU A 52 -3.90 -6.11 -5.19
CA LEU A 52 -2.78 -5.27 -4.74
C LEU A 52 -2.71 -3.95 -5.51
N LYS A 53 -2.92 -3.97 -6.82
CA LYS A 53 -3.01 -2.75 -7.63
C LYS A 53 -4.08 -1.80 -7.10
N THR A 54 -5.28 -2.32 -6.85
CA THR A 54 -6.41 -1.54 -6.30
C THR A 54 -6.11 -0.96 -4.91
N LEU A 55 -5.44 -1.74 -4.06
CA LEU A 55 -5.05 -1.31 -2.72
C LEU A 55 -3.97 -0.22 -2.76
N LYS A 56 -2.94 -0.39 -3.60
CA LYS A 56 -1.91 0.64 -3.83
C LYS A 56 -2.50 1.93 -4.39
N ASP A 57 -3.44 1.84 -5.33
CA ASP A 57 -4.14 3.02 -5.86
C ASP A 57 -4.91 3.76 -4.77
N THR A 58 -5.58 3.02 -3.87
CA THR A 58 -6.29 3.61 -2.72
C THR A 58 -5.31 4.29 -1.76
N MET A 59 -4.19 3.63 -1.44
CA MET A 59 -3.12 4.20 -0.60
C MET A 59 -2.55 5.48 -1.22
N ASN A 60 -2.26 5.47 -2.52
CA ASN A 60 -1.68 6.63 -3.22
C ASN A 60 -2.62 7.83 -3.18
N LEU A 61 -3.94 7.63 -3.39
CA LEU A 61 -4.93 8.68 -3.23
C LEU A 61 -4.98 9.19 -1.79
N ALA A 62 -4.93 8.29 -0.80
CA ALA A 62 -4.96 8.65 0.61
C ALA A 62 -3.74 9.51 1.01
N ILE A 63 -2.53 9.08 0.63
CA ILE A 63 -1.28 9.83 0.86
C ILE A 63 -1.34 11.19 0.16
N GLN A 64 -1.86 11.26 -1.07
CA GLN A 64 -2.01 12.54 -1.78
C GLN A 64 -2.99 13.48 -1.07
N ALA A 65 -4.13 13.01 -0.61
CA ALA A 65 -5.06 13.83 0.15
C ALA A 65 -4.43 14.35 1.45
N LEU A 66 -3.74 13.49 2.20
CA LEU A 66 -3.05 13.84 3.46
C LEU A 66 -1.86 14.81 3.27
N LYS A 67 -1.40 15.06 2.04
CA LYS A 67 -0.41 16.12 1.75
C LYS A 67 -1.04 17.51 1.61
N ASN A 68 -2.36 17.61 1.52
CA ASN A 68 -3.06 18.89 1.40
C ASN A 68 -3.47 19.42 2.79
N SER A 69 -3.38 20.73 2.98
CA SER A 69 -3.86 21.39 4.19
C SER A 69 -5.35 21.14 4.41
N GLY A 70 -5.74 20.95 5.68
CA GLY A 70 -7.14 20.71 6.05
C GLY A 70 -7.58 19.24 5.97
N PHE A 71 -6.71 18.33 5.56
CA PHE A 71 -6.93 16.88 5.65
C PHE A 71 -6.18 16.28 6.84
N THR A 72 -6.83 15.35 7.53
CA THR A 72 -6.22 14.59 8.62
C THR A 72 -6.63 13.12 8.57
N TRP A 73 -5.79 12.25 9.09
CA TRP A 73 -6.11 10.84 9.27
C TRP A 73 -6.77 10.64 10.64
N LYS A 74 -7.98 10.09 10.66
CA LYS A 74 -8.66 9.69 11.89
C LYS A 74 -8.50 8.20 12.12
N GLU A 75 -7.64 7.88 13.08
CA GLU A 75 -7.26 6.52 13.44
C GLU A 75 -8.45 5.67 13.90
N SER A 76 -9.33 6.23 14.74
CA SER A 76 -10.47 5.48 15.30
C SER A 76 -11.50 5.04 14.27
N THR A 77 -11.62 5.77 13.15
CA THR A 77 -12.54 5.44 12.06
C THR A 77 -11.82 4.89 10.84
N LYS A 78 -10.48 4.87 10.85
CA LYS A 78 -9.64 4.54 9.69
C LYS A 78 -10.07 5.29 8.42
N LYS A 79 -10.29 6.61 8.54
CA LYS A 79 -10.77 7.50 7.46
C LYS A 79 -9.93 8.76 7.37
N ILE A 80 -9.94 9.36 6.18
CA ILE A 80 -9.47 10.73 5.99
C ILE A 80 -10.61 11.70 6.30
N GLN A 81 -10.34 12.71 7.11
CA GLN A 81 -11.29 13.74 7.49
C GLN A 81 -10.85 15.10 6.96
N ALA A 82 -11.82 15.87 6.48
CA ALA A 82 -11.69 17.26 6.10
C ALA A 82 -13.09 17.88 6.06
N GLY A 83 -13.15 19.23 6.03
CA GLY A 83 -14.41 19.93 5.82
C GLY A 83 -15.02 19.66 4.43
N PRO A 84 -16.36 19.77 4.25
CA PRO A 84 -17.01 19.53 2.97
C PRO A 84 -16.41 20.35 1.81
N GLN A 85 -16.16 21.65 2.03
CA GLN A 85 -15.58 22.54 1.02
C GLN A 85 -14.16 22.11 0.63
N VAL A 86 -13.34 21.71 1.60
CA VAL A 86 -11.97 21.24 1.36
C VAL A 86 -11.96 19.97 0.50
N TRP A 87 -12.91 19.05 0.75
CA TRP A 87 -13.13 17.89 -0.11
C TRP A 87 -13.58 18.28 -1.52
N ASP A 88 -14.53 19.21 -1.65
CA ASP A 88 -15.09 19.62 -2.94
C ASP A 88 -14.02 20.30 -3.82
N ASP A 89 -13.18 21.14 -3.23
CA ASP A 89 -12.05 21.78 -3.92
C ASP A 89 -11.03 20.74 -4.42
N LEU A 90 -10.65 19.79 -3.55
CA LEU A 90 -9.72 18.72 -3.93
C LEU A 90 -10.30 17.80 -5.02
N ILE A 91 -11.60 17.47 -4.94
CA ILE A 91 -12.28 16.62 -5.92
C ILE A 91 -12.45 17.36 -7.26
N LYS A 92 -12.71 18.67 -7.23
CA LYS A 92 -12.75 19.50 -8.45
C LYS A 92 -11.42 19.49 -9.18
N ALA A 93 -10.30 19.57 -8.45
CA ALA A 93 -8.95 19.47 -9.02
C ALA A 93 -8.59 18.04 -9.46
N ASN A 94 -9.03 17.02 -8.72
CA ASN A 94 -8.80 15.60 -9.04
C ASN A 94 -10.03 14.74 -8.72
N PRO A 95 -10.90 14.46 -9.71
CA PRO A 95 -12.13 13.70 -9.51
C PRO A 95 -11.93 12.29 -8.92
N LYS A 96 -10.73 11.70 -9.06
CA LYS A 96 -10.42 10.38 -8.49
C LYS A 96 -10.45 10.39 -6.95
N MET A 97 -10.25 11.55 -6.31
CA MET A 97 -10.30 11.71 -4.85
C MET A 97 -11.67 11.38 -4.27
N ARG A 98 -12.75 11.44 -5.08
CA ARG A 98 -14.08 11.00 -4.68
C ARG A 98 -14.10 9.56 -4.17
N ARG A 99 -13.19 8.70 -4.66
CA ARG A 99 -13.09 7.28 -4.26
C ARG A 99 -12.71 7.07 -2.78
N ILE A 100 -12.14 8.08 -2.13
CA ILE A 100 -11.62 7.97 -0.76
C ILE A 100 -12.34 8.86 0.26
N ARG A 101 -13.25 9.74 -0.17
CA ARG A 101 -13.92 10.73 0.70
C ARG A 101 -14.61 10.09 1.91
N ASP A 102 -15.44 9.08 1.67
CA ASP A 102 -16.25 8.42 2.72
C ASP A 102 -15.76 7.00 3.03
N LYS A 103 -14.61 6.62 2.45
CA LYS A 103 -14.11 5.25 2.45
C LYS A 103 -13.27 4.97 3.70
N GLU A 104 -13.55 3.84 4.35
CA GLU A 104 -12.66 3.26 5.35
C GLU A 104 -11.47 2.58 4.67
N ILE A 105 -10.27 2.86 5.19
CA ILE A 105 -9.02 2.29 4.69
C ILE A 105 -8.31 1.62 5.88
N PRO A 106 -8.88 0.53 6.44
CA PRO A 106 -8.37 -0.10 7.66
C PRO A 106 -6.95 -0.65 7.51
N ASN A 107 -6.51 -0.86 6.27
CA ASN A 107 -5.20 -1.38 5.91
C ASN A 107 -4.21 -0.29 5.47
N LEU A 108 -4.49 1.00 5.70
CA LEU A 108 -3.60 2.07 5.26
C LEU A 108 -2.20 1.92 5.86
N ASP A 109 -2.09 1.64 7.16
CA ASP A 109 -0.81 1.53 7.85
C ASP A 109 0.02 0.34 7.32
N LEU A 110 -0.60 -0.82 7.13
CA LEU A 110 0.03 -1.99 6.50
C LEU A 110 0.47 -1.69 5.06
N LEU A 111 -0.35 -0.97 4.29
CA LEU A 111 0.01 -0.60 2.92
C LEU A 111 1.22 0.33 2.90
N ARG A 112 1.30 1.28 3.82
CA ARG A 112 2.44 2.20 3.93
C ARG A 112 3.71 1.46 4.36
N ASP A 113 3.62 0.58 5.35
CA ASP A 113 4.74 -0.24 5.82
C ASP A 113 5.33 -1.13 4.71
N ILE A 114 4.47 -1.64 3.82
CA ILE A 114 4.91 -2.52 2.73
C ILE A 114 5.38 -1.75 1.49
N PHE A 115 4.72 -0.64 1.15
CA PHE A 115 4.85 -0.01 -0.17
C PHE A 115 5.27 1.46 -0.17
N GLU A 116 5.27 2.17 0.96
CA GLU A 116 5.85 3.52 0.98
C GLU A 116 7.38 3.40 0.90
N PRO A 117 8.05 4.17 0.02
CA PRO A 117 9.50 4.22 0.01
C PRO A 117 10.00 4.63 1.38
N ASP A 118 10.99 3.91 1.89
CA ASP A 118 11.62 4.25 3.16
C ASP A 118 12.20 5.67 3.04
N ARG A 119 11.59 6.65 3.73
CA ARG A 119 12.08 8.04 3.70
C ARG A 119 13.40 8.20 4.47
N ALA A 120 13.91 7.12 5.08
CA ALA A 120 15.20 7.05 5.72
C ALA A 120 16.17 6.17 4.91
N ASN A 121 16.52 6.59 3.69
CA ASN A 121 17.80 6.21 3.09
C ASN A 121 18.48 7.43 2.47
N GLY A 122 18.96 8.30 3.37
CA GLY A 122 20.10 9.17 3.13
C GLY A 122 21.44 8.42 3.17
N VAL A 123 21.46 7.12 2.85
CA VAL A 123 22.71 6.37 2.67
C VAL A 123 23.03 6.37 1.18
N LYS A 124 23.85 7.35 0.78
CA LYS A 124 24.72 7.18 -0.38
C LYS A 124 25.71 6.04 -0.07
N GLY A 125 25.90 5.13 -1.03
CA GLY A 125 26.94 4.09 -1.02
C GLY A 125 26.30 2.69 -0.99
N ASN A 126 26.39 1.85 -2.02
CA ASN A 126 27.41 1.69 -3.03
C ASN A 126 26.78 1.42 -4.41
N THR A 127 27.12 2.25 -5.39
CA THR A 127 27.20 1.81 -6.78
C THR A 127 28.46 0.94 -6.92
N PRO A 128 28.37 -0.33 -7.36
CA PRO A 128 29.54 -1.10 -7.74
C PRO A 128 29.98 -0.64 -9.14
N LYS A 129 30.60 0.54 -9.16
CA LYS A 129 31.42 1.04 -10.26
C LYS A 129 32.51 1.90 -9.66
N ASP A 130 33.51 1.25 -9.08
CA ASP A 130 34.89 1.59 -9.42
C ASP A 130 35.76 0.35 -9.36
N ARG A 131 36.54 0.22 -10.43
CA ARG A 131 37.55 -0.80 -10.68
C ARG A 131 38.80 -0.51 -9.85
N LEU A 132 39.72 -1.48 -9.93
CA LEU A 132 41.14 -1.53 -9.57
C LEU A 132 41.36 -2.36 -8.29
N GLN A 133 42.07 -3.49 -8.33
CA GLN A 133 43.26 -3.84 -9.12
C GLN A 133 43.11 -5.09 -9.98
#